data_AF-A0A699X3A6-F1
#
_entry.id   AF-A0A699X3A6-F1
#
_cell.length_a   1.000
_cell.length_b   1.000
_cell.length_c   1.000
_cell.angle_alpha   90.00
_cell.angle_beta   90.00
_cell.angle_gamma   90.00
#
_symmetry.space_group_name_H-M   'P 1'
#
loop_
_entity.id
_entity.type
_entity.pdbx_description
1 polymer ?
#
loop_
_entity_poly.entity_id
_entity_poly.type
_entity_poly.pdbx_seq_one_letter_code
_entity_poly.pdbx_strand_id
1 'polypeptide(L)' 'MDVKTAFLNGPLKEEVYVAQPNGFVDLDHPKKVYRLRKALYGLKQAPRA' A
#
# COMPACT_ATOMS: atom_id res chain seq x y z
N MET A 1 1.70 -19.93 12.28
CA MET A 1 2.04 -18.63 11.65
C MET A 1 0.97 -18.34 10.62
N ASP A 2 0.13 -17.33 10.87
CA ASP A 2 -0.92 -16.93 9.93
C ASP A 2 -0.31 -16.23 8.71
N VAL A 3 -0.02 -17.03 7.69
CA VAL A 3 0.57 -16.62 6.42
C VAL A 3 -0.22 -15.44 5.80
N LYS A 4 -1.54 -15.41 5.99
CA LYS A 4 -2.42 -14.33 5.52
C LYS A 4 -2.18 -12.97 6.21
N THR A 5 -1.88 -12.96 7.52
CA THR A 5 -1.70 -11.72 8.28
C THR A 5 -0.31 -11.11 8.08
N ALA A 6 0.69 -11.97 7.89
CA ALA A 6 2.06 -11.56 7.59
C ALA A 6 2.16 -10.81 6.24
N PHE A 7 1.28 -11.12 5.27
CA PHE A 7 1.27 -10.42 3.98
C PHE A 7 0.56 -9.07 4.02
N LEU A 8 -0.53 -8.93 4.79
CA LEU A 8 -1.28 -7.68 4.90
C LEU A 8 -0.55 -6.61 5.74
N ASN A 9 0.48 -7.02 6.50
CA ASN A 9 1.25 -6.12 7.36
C ASN A 9 2.76 -6.26 7.17
N GLY A 10 3.18 -7.04 6.18
CA GLY A 10 4.58 -7.29 5.91
C GLY A 10 5.30 -6.06 5.38
N PRO A 11 6.61 -5.93 5.64
CA PRO A 11 7.42 -4.88 5.06
C PRO A 11 7.43 -5.00 3.53
N LEU A 12 7.28 -3.87 2.84
CA LEU A 12 7.45 -3.82 1.38
C LEU A 12 8.93 -3.85 1.04
N LYS A 13 9.32 -4.77 0.15
CA LYS A 13 10.70 -4.86 -0.35
C LYS A 13 11.03 -3.70 -1.30
N GLU A 14 10.01 -3.15 -1.97
CA GLU A 14 10.14 -2.07 -2.94
C GLU A 14 9.33 -0.85 -2.47
N GLU A 15 9.74 0.35 -2.88
CA GLU A 15 8.96 1.55 -2.60
C GLU A 15 7.74 1.61 -3.53
N VAL A 16 6.55 1.46 -2.94
CA VAL A 16 5.28 1.56 -3.67
C VAL A 16 4.66 2.91 -3.37
N TYR A 17 4.29 3.64 -4.42
CA TYR A 17 3.53 4.87 -4.33
C TYR A 17 2.13 4.65 -4.90
N VAL A 18 1.12 5.23 -4.26
CA VAL A 18 -0.27 5.15 -4.69
C VAL A 18 -0.87 6.54 -4.86
N ALA A 19 -1.82 6.67 -5.78
CA ALA A 19 -2.61 7.88 -5.91
C ALA A 19 -3.42 8.12 -4.63
N GLN A 20 -3.80 9.38 -4.41
CA GLN A 20 -4.61 9.73 -3.24
C GLN A 20 -5.98 9.04 -3.34
N PRO A 21 -6.37 8.25 -2.33
CA PRO A 21 -7.66 7.60 -2.34
C PRO A 21 -8.78 8.64 -2.18
N ASN A 22 -9.93 8.36 -2.79
CA ASN A 22 -11.12 9.19 -2.63
C ASN A 22 -11.48 9.28 -1.14
N GLY A 23 -11.58 10.50 -0.59
CA GLY A 23 -11.83 10.76 0.84
C GLY A 23 -10.57 11.00 1.69
N PHE A 24 -9.37 10.83 1.12
CA PHE A 24 -8.07 11.12 1.76
C PHE A 24 -7.21 12.04 0.89
N VAL A 25 -7.86 12.86 0.06
CA VAL A 25 -7.16 13.82 -0.81
C VAL A 25 -6.71 15.02 0.02
N ASP A 26 -5.42 15.28 0.04
CA ASP A 26 -4.83 16.53 0.50
C ASP A 26 -5.14 17.65 -0.51
N LEU A 27 -5.99 18.59 -0.09
CA LEU A 27 -6.45 19.72 -0.93
C LEU A 27 -5.35 20.75 -1.19
N ASP A 28 -4.38 20.89 -0.27
CA ASP A 28 -3.23 21.77 -0.46
C ASP A 28 -2.22 21.15 -1.44
N HIS A 29 -2.23 19.82 -1.55
CA HIS A 29 -1.30 19.08 -2.41
C HIS A 29 -1.99 18.00 -3.26
N PRO A 30 -2.89 18.37 -4.18
CA PRO A 30 -3.70 17.43 -4.94
C PRO A 30 -2.89 16.49 -5.84
N LYS A 31 -1.66 16.88 -6.20
CA LYS A 31 -0.77 16.12 -7.08
C LYS A 31 0.18 15.17 -6.34
N LYS A 32 0.16 15.14 -5.00
CA LYS A 32 1.03 14.23 -4.25
C LYS A 32 0.52 12.80 -4.35
N VAL A 33 1.45 11.87 -4.19
CA VAL A 33 1.20 10.44 -4.08
C VAL A 33 1.62 9.97 -2.69
N TYR A 34 0.96 8.95 -2.16
CA TYR A 34 1.29 8.40 -0.85
C TYR A 34 2.25 7.23 -0.97
N ARG A 35 3.29 7.23 -0.13
CA ARG A 35 4.19 6.08 -0.01
C ARG A 35 3.56 5.04 0.91
N LEU A 36 3.44 3.82 0.39
CA LEU A 36 2.92 2.70 1.13
C LEU A 36 4.01 2.16 2.09
N ARG A 37 3.67 2.00 3.37
CA ARG A 37 4.62 1.49 4.39
C ARG A 37 4.48 -0.01 4.64
N LYS A 38 3.34 -0.59 4.29
CA LYS A 38 3.01 -2.00 4.48
C LYS A 38 2.34 -2.54 3.24
N ALA A 39 2.52 -3.83 2.95
CA ALA A 39 1.87 -4.43 1.80
C ALA A 39 0.35 -4.44 1.96
N LEU A 40 -0.36 -4.05 0.90
CA LEU A 40 -1.81 -4.17 0.79
C LEU A 40 -2.19 -5.46 0.06
N TYR A 41 -3.38 -5.97 0.35
CA TYR A 41 -3.95 -7.11 -0.37
C TYR A 41 -4.03 -6.84 -1.88
N GLY A 42 -3.69 -7.82 -2.69
CA GLY A 42 -3.83 -7.75 -4.15
C GLY A 42 -2.76 -6.93 -4.88
N LEU A 43 -1.75 -6.38 -4.18
CA LEU A 43 -0.56 -5.85 -4.85
C LEU A 43 0.14 -6.96 -5.65
N LYS A 44 0.65 -6.66 -6.85
CA LYS A 44 1.36 -7.65 -7.69
C LYS A 44 2.57 -8.28 -6.96
N GLN A 45 3.21 -7.53 -6.08
CA GLN A 45 4.31 -8.01 -5.22
C GLN A 45 3.83 -8.81 -4.01
N ALA A 46 2.57 -8.64 -3.60
CA ALA A 46 1.99 -9.51 -2.60
C ALA A 46 1.73 -10.86 -3.28
N PRO A 47 2.21 -11.98 -2.72
CA PRO A 47 1.89 -13.30 -3.26
C PRO A 47 0.36 -13.43 -3.33
N ARG A 48 -0.15 -13.73 -4.53
CA ARG A 48 -1.57 -14.03 -4.72
C ARG A 48 -1.85 -15.34 -3.97
N ALA A 49 -2.79 -15.30 -3.03
CA ALA A 49 -3.24 -16.49 -2.32
C ALA A 49 -4.05 -17.41 -3.23
#